data_AF-A9E1P7-F1
#
_entry.id   AF-A9E1P7-F1
#
_cell.length_a   1.000
_cell.length_b   1.000
_cell.length_c   1.000
_cell.angle_alpha   90.00
_cell.angle_beta   90.00
_cell.angle_gamma   90.00
#
_symmetry.space_group_name_H-M   'P 1'
#
loop_
_entity.id
_entity.type
_entity.pdbx_description
1 polymer ?
#
loop_
_entity_poly.entity_id
_entity_poly.type
_entity_poly.pdbx_seq_one_letter_code
_entity_poly.pdbx_strand_id
1 'polypeptide(L)'
;MTILDKIIADKHKEVSLKKSIVSVSHLERSALFGRETSSLSSALRKSNTGIIAEFKRRSPSKSVINQTASVKMWQKVMKMLVCVECPF
;
A
#
# COMPACT_ATOMS: atom_id res chain seq x y z
N MET A 1 -25.14 7.42 -0.62
CA MET A 1 -23.89 6.81 -1.11
C MET A 1 -22.74 7.78 -0.87
N THR A 2 -21.87 7.45 0.09
CA THR A 2 -20.70 8.22 0.48
C THR A 2 -19.51 7.97 -0.46
N ILE A 3 -18.42 8.74 -0.32
CA ILE A 3 -17.17 8.46 -1.02
C ILE A 3 -16.59 7.09 -0.61
N LEU A 4 -16.76 6.69 0.64
CA LEU A 4 -16.33 5.39 1.14
C LEU A 4 -17.14 4.26 0.50
N ASP A 5 -18.46 4.42 0.37
CA ASP A 5 -19.32 3.42 -0.29
C ASP A 5 -18.90 3.19 -1.74
N LYS A 6 -18.52 4.25 -2.46
CA LYS A 6 -18.00 4.16 -3.84
C LYS A 6 -16.69 3.37 -3.88
N ILE A 7 -15.74 3.68 -2.98
CA ILE A 7 -14.45 2.96 -2.88
C ILE A 7 -14.67 1.48 -2.61
N ILE A 8 -15.60 1.14 -1.70
CA ILE A 8 -15.93 -0.25 -1.35
C ILE A 8 -16.52 -0.96 -2.57
N ALA A 9 -17.54 -0.37 -3.21
CA ALA A 9 -18.20 -0.96 -4.38
C ALA A 9 -17.22 -1.22 -5.54
N ASP A 10 -16.32 -0.28 -5.80
CA ASP A 10 -15.30 -0.43 -6.85
C ASP A 10 -14.25 -1.47 -6.48
N LYS A 11 -13.85 -1.57 -5.20
CA LYS A 11 -12.91 -2.59 -4.74
C LYS A 11 -13.48 -4.00 -4.88
N HIS A 12 -14.77 -4.20 -4.59
CA HIS A 12 -15.43 -5.50 -4.81
C HIS A 12 -15.39 -5.91 -6.29
N LYS A 13 -15.70 -4.98 -7.21
CA LYS A 13 -15.60 -5.24 -8.65
C LYS A 13 -14.17 -5.59 -9.06
N GLU A 14 -13.18 -4.83 -8.60
CA GLU A 14 -11.76 -5.07 -8.88
C GLU A 14 -11.31 -6.46 -8.39
N VAL A 15 -11.68 -6.85 -7.17
CA VAL A 15 -11.32 -8.16 -6.60
C VAL A 15 -11.99 -9.29 -7.38
N SER A 16 -13.27 -9.16 -7.74
CA SER A 16 -13.98 -10.16 -8.54
C SER A 16 -13.33 -10.37 -9.91
N LEU A 17 -12.95 -9.29 -10.60
CA LEU A 17 -12.22 -9.35 -11.87
C LEU A 17 -10.83 -10.00 -11.71
N LYS A 18 -10.10 -9.68 -10.65
CA LYS A 18 -8.78 -10.30 -10.40
C LYS A 18 -8.88 -11.79 -10.13
N LYS A 19 -9.91 -12.23 -9.39
CA LYS A 19 -10.16 -13.65 -9.09
C LYS A 19 -10.55 -14.45 -10.33
N SER A 20 -11.20 -13.84 -11.33
CA SER A 20 -11.51 -14.54 -12.59
C SER A 20 -10.28 -14.74 -13.48
N ILE A 21 -9.28 -13.87 -13.36
CA ILE A 21 -8.01 -13.96 -14.12
C ILE A 21 -7.01 -14.90 -13.42
N VAL A 22 -6.86 -14.76 -12.10
CA VAL A 22 -5.91 -15.54 -11.31
C VAL A 22 -6.64 -16.22 -10.15
N SER A 23 -6.69 -17.54 -10.18
CA SER A 23 -7.30 -18.32 -9.11
C SER A 23 -6.45 -18.28 -7.83
N VAL A 24 -7.12 -18.48 -6.68
CA VAL A 24 -6.43 -18.53 -5.38
C VAL A 24 -5.36 -19.63 -5.37
N SER A 25 -5.68 -20.82 -5.88
CA SER A 25 -4.73 -21.93 -5.94
C SER A 25 -3.51 -21.62 -6.82
N HIS A 26 -3.68 -20.82 -7.87
CA HIS A 26 -2.55 -20.35 -8.68
C HIS A 26 -1.67 -19.35 -7.92
N LEU A 27 -2.27 -18.43 -7.14
CA LEU A 27 -1.51 -17.52 -6.27
C LEU A 27 -0.70 -18.27 -5.20
N GLU A 28 -1.27 -19.31 -4.60
CA GLU A 28 -0.61 -20.16 -3.60
C GLU A 28 0.61 -20.90 -4.16
N ARG A 29 0.61 -21.23 -5.46
CA ARG A 29 1.74 -21.86 -6.16
C ARG A 29 2.76 -20.86 -6.71
N SER A 30 2.58 -19.57 -6.47
CA SER A 30 3.52 -18.56 -6.96
C SER A 30 4.87 -18.66 -6.24
N ALA A 31 5.95 -18.34 -6.95
CA ALA A 31 7.33 -18.54 -6.48
C ALA A 31 7.66 -17.85 -5.14
N LEU A 32 6.92 -16.80 -4.77
CA LEU A 32 7.16 -16.02 -3.56
C LEU A 32 6.15 -16.29 -2.44
N PHE A 33 5.20 -17.22 -2.63
CA PHE A 33 4.14 -17.45 -1.64
C PHE A 33 4.70 -17.95 -0.30
N GLY A 34 5.71 -18.82 -0.33
CA GLY A 34 6.39 -19.34 0.86
C GLY A 34 7.46 -18.43 1.46
N ARG A 35 7.62 -17.19 0.97
CA ARG A 35 8.64 -16.28 1.51
C ARG A 35 8.28 -15.86 2.93
N GLU A 36 9.26 -15.86 3.83
CA GLU A 36 9.07 -15.32 5.19
C GLU A 36 8.55 -13.89 5.16
N THR A 37 7.52 -13.64 5.97
CA THR A 37 6.86 -12.34 6.03
C THR A 37 7.55 -11.43 7.05
N SER A 38 7.70 -10.15 6.68
CA SER A 38 8.18 -9.14 7.62
C SER A 38 7.03 -8.69 8.52
N SER A 39 7.18 -8.84 9.83
CA SER A 39 6.19 -8.37 10.80
C SER A 39 6.24 -6.85 10.98
N LEU A 40 5.22 -6.15 10.48
CA LEU A 40 5.05 -4.70 10.68
C LEU A 40 4.95 -4.35 12.17
N SER A 41 4.20 -5.14 12.95
CA SER A 41 4.03 -4.89 14.38
C SER A 41 5.34 -5.04 15.15
N SER A 42 6.16 -6.05 14.82
CA SER A 42 7.50 -6.18 15.40
C SER A 42 8.40 -5.03 14.99
N ALA A 43 8.33 -4.55 13.74
CA ALA A 43 9.15 -3.44 13.27
C ALA A 43 8.81 -2.13 14.00
N LEU A 44 7.52 -1.86 14.24
CA LEU A 44 7.07 -0.68 14.97
C LEU A 44 7.48 -0.71 16.44
N ARG A 45 7.32 -1.85 17.11
CA ARG A 45 7.71 -2.01 18.53
C ARG A 45 9.22 -1.87 18.76
N LYS A 46 10.04 -2.21 17.75
CA LYS A 46 11.51 -2.08 17.78
C LYS A 46 12.01 -0.72 17.28
N SER A 47 11.13 0.11 16.71
CA SER A 47 11.49 1.41 16.15
C SER A 47 11.49 2.48 17.25
N ASN A 48 12.50 3.35 17.24
CA ASN A 48 12.58 4.46 18.19
C ASN A 48 11.55 5.55 17.91
N THR A 49 11.08 5.69 16.66
CA THR A 49 10.15 6.77 16.25
C THR A 49 8.75 6.25 15.93
N GLY A 50 8.61 4.97 15.58
CA GLY A 50 7.32 4.37 15.22
C GLY A 50 6.69 4.91 13.93
N ILE A 51 7.45 5.62 13.09
CA ILE A 51 6.91 6.29 11.89
C ILE A 51 6.63 5.30 10.75
N ILE A 52 5.46 5.44 10.12
CA ILE A 52 5.08 4.74 8.89
C ILE A 52 5.01 5.76 7.76
N ALA A 53 5.89 5.63 6.77
CA ALA A 53 5.90 6.49 5.60
C ALA A 53 5.04 5.88 4.48
N GLU A 54 3.98 6.59 4.04
CA GLU A 54 3.13 6.19 2.91
C GLU A 54 3.59 6.89 1.62
N PHE A 55 3.75 6.13 0.53
CA PHE A 55 3.89 6.73 -0.80
C PHE A 55 2.52 6.81 -1.48
N LYS A 56 2.00 8.04 -1.64
CA LYS A 56 0.68 8.29 -2.23
C LYS A 56 0.79 9.14 -3.49
N ARG A 57 0.13 8.72 -4.57
CA ARG A 57 0.06 9.49 -5.83
C ARG A 57 -1.11 10.47 -5.87
N ARG A 58 -2.27 10.05 -5.35
CA ARG A 58 -3.53 10.79 -5.35
C ARG A 58 -4.37 10.39 -4.13
N SER A 59 -5.31 11.23 -3.76
CA SER A 59 -6.33 10.94 -2.74
C SER A 59 -7.67 11.61 -3.11
N PRO A 60 -8.80 11.18 -2.54
CA PRO A 60 -10.08 11.84 -2.78
C PRO A 60 -10.09 13.32 -2.35
N SER A 61 -9.35 13.67 -1.29
CA SER A 61 -9.23 15.05 -0.78
C SER A 61 -8.17 15.88 -1.51
N LYS A 62 -7.15 15.25 -2.10
CA LYS A 62 -6.05 15.90 -2.84
C LYS A 62 -5.76 15.16 -4.14
N SER A 63 -6.13 15.78 -5.26
CA SER A 63 -6.16 15.17 -6.60
C SER A 63 -4.79 14.71 -7.12
N VAL A 64 -3.72 15.46 -6.86
CA VAL A 64 -2.34 15.12 -7.28
C VAL A 64 -1.37 15.38 -6.13
N ILE A 65 -0.54 14.38 -5.82
CA ILE A 65 0.51 14.45 -4.79
C ILE A 65 1.87 14.18 -5.43
N ASN A 66 2.12 12.94 -5.88
CA ASN A 66 3.42 12.48 -6.40
C ASN A 66 3.26 11.75 -7.75
N GLN A 67 2.59 12.38 -8.73
CA GLN A 67 2.17 11.70 -9.97
C GLN A 67 3.32 11.16 -10.81
N THR A 68 4.42 11.92 -10.92
CA THR A 68 5.59 11.60 -11.78
C THR A 68 6.67 10.82 -11.04
N ALA A 69 6.51 10.62 -9.73
CA ALA A 69 7.49 9.95 -8.90
C ALA A 69 7.57 8.43 -9.17
N SER A 70 8.81 7.94 -9.26
CA SER A 70 9.14 6.52 -9.38
C SER A 70 9.13 5.83 -8.02
N VAL A 71 8.28 4.81 -7.85
CA VAL A 71 8.21 4.00 -6.62
C VAL A 71 9.57 3.38 -6.28
N LYS A 72 10.34 2.94 -7.28
CA LYS A 72 11.66 2.34 -7.09
C LYS A 72 12.68 3.34 -6.54
N MET A 73 12.59 4.61 -6.95
CA MET A 73 13.43 5.67 -6.41
C MET A 73 13.02 6.01 -4.97
N TRP A 74 11.72 6.13 -4.72
CA TRP A 74 11.19 6.42 -3.39
C TRP A 74 11.49 5.33 -2.36
N GLN A 75 11.50 4.06 -2.75
CA GLN A 75 11.91 2.96 -1.86
C GLN A 75 13.35 3.10 -1.35
N LYS A 76 14.25 3.69 -2.17
CA LYS A 76 15.63 3.96 -1.73
C LYS A 76 15.68 5.15 -0.78
N VAL A 77 14.92 6.20 -1.06
CA VAL A 77 14.88 7.44 -0.27
C VAL A 77 14.16 7.25 1.07
N MET A 78 13.08 6.48 1.13
CA MET A 78 12.35 6.16 2.37
C MET A 78 13.16 5.32 3.36
N LYS A 79 14.26 4.69 2.91
CA LYS A 79 15.25 4.11 3.83
C LYS A 79 16.05 5.17 4.62
N MET A 80 15.92 6.44 4.22
CA MET A 80 16.69 7.58 4.72
C MET A 80 15.82 8.80 5.09
N LEU A 81 14.54 8.84 4.72
CA LEU A 81 13.67 9.99 5.00
C LEU A 81 12.34 9.59 5.64
N VAL A 82 12.15 10.13 6.84
CA VAL A 82 10.90 10.33 7.54
C VAL A 82 10.11 11.43 6.82
N CYS A 83 8.86 11.18 6.45
CA CYS A 83 7.90 12.24 6.18
C CYS A 83 7.07 12.48 7.45
N VAL A 84 7.46 13.52 8.18
CA VAL A 84 6.56 14.27 9.07
C VAL A 84 5.60 15.06 8.18
N GLU A 85 4.42 15.36 8.75
CA GLU A 85 3.34 16.25 8.28
C GLU A 85 2.06 15.53 7.82
N CYS A 86 1.34 15.04 8.81
CA CYS A 86 -0.12 15.21 8.84
C CYS A 86 -0.43 16.07 10.08
N PRO A 87 -0.76 17.37 9.96
CA PRO A 87 -1.56 18.01 10.98
C PRO A 87 -2.97 17.40 10.90
N PHE A 88 -3.54 17.16 12.08
CA PHE A 88 -4.87 16.60 12.37
C PHE A 88 -5.92 16.63 11.25
#